data_AF-A0A166DNW5-F1
#
_entry.id   AF-A0A166DNW5-F1
#
_cell.length_a   1.000
_cell.length_b   1.000
_cell.length_c   1.000
_cell.angle_alpha   90.00
_cell.angle_beta   90.00
_cell.angle_gamma   90.00
#
_symmetry.space_group_name_H-M   'P 1'
#
loop_
_entity.id
_entity.type
_entity.pdbx_description
1 polymer ?
#
loop_
_entity_poly.entity_id
_entity_poly.type
_entity_poly.pdbx_seq_one_letter_code
_entity_poly.pdbx_strand_id
1 'polypeptide(L)'
;MAEYNVTALAIPLFLFFMLMEYAYLRMSGRDLHRFSDNIASLSMGICLLVSDALLKTFTFSVFIWAWSSYRLFDFGSTSWATWVLFFFGVDFCYYWFHRIAHTYNFLWGAHVGHHQSEEYNLTTALRQSAFQYAFSWVFYLPLAFLGCPPEVFLVQFMLLKAYQFWLHTQAIDRIPLMEGVFSTPSSHRVHHAKNPIYIDKNFGGTLVIWDRMFGSWQPEEAEHPCHYGTTTPLKTWNPVKANLQHWSMLFRDSLHTRSWWDKVRLWFKPTGWRPEDRRRNTSKLQKTGVTNRPKFDPVISPLTKLYCGISFALLVLLVTMFIFLSPQLSARELAFGVVLILAGLVMISQFLEGKYQLRFVEVPRVPALLWFLTVLWTLPISTQVSQRMDVAKGVSPEIKLSEETTLSALPWLEKPAVLDGSTPAVQQVTWHPDGEQGQLEYTLRYELSSFPEHVANIISARNALEESSRVWLQEQL
;
A
#
# COMPACT_ATOMS: atom_id res chain seq x y z
N MET A 1 -5.08 -14.79 12.22
CA MET A 1 -5.52 -13.71 11.30
C MET A 1 -5.01 -13.96 9.89
N ALA A 2 -5.53 -15.02 9.25
CA ALA A 2 -5.32 -15.30 7.83
C ALA A 2 -6.69 -15.49 7.18
N GLU A 3 -7.58 -14.50 7.29
CA GLU A 3 -8.87 -14.55 6.61
C GLU A 3 -9.06 -13.23 5.86
N TYR A 4 -8.84 -13.33 4.54
CA TYR A 4 -8.84 -12.25 3.55
C TYR A 4 -7.66 -11.28 3.65
N ASN A 5 -6.76 -11.33 2.67
CA ASN A 5 -5.89 -10.20 2.39
C ASN A 5 -6.77 -9.07 1.82
N VAL A 6 -7.46 -8.34 2.69
CA VAL A 6 -8.36 -7.23 2.35
C VAL A 6 -7.67 -6.22 1.42
N THR A 7 -6.36 -6.05 1.58
CA THR A 7 -5.51 -5.24 0.69
C THR A 7 -5.60 -5.69 -0.77
N ALA A 8 -5.66 -7.00 -1.02
CA ALA A 8 -5.72 -7.52 -2.36
C ALA A 8 -7.11 -7.42 -3.00
N LEU A 9 -8.19 -7.44 -2.19
CA LEU A 9 -9.54 -7.11 -2.66
C LEU A 9 -9.69 -5.64 -3.04
N ALA A 10 -8.86 -4.75 -2.48
CA ALA A 10 -8.87 -3.33 -2.83
C ALA A 10 -8.29 -3.05 -4.23
N ILE A 11 -7.36 -3.88 -4.74
CA ILE A 11 -6.73 -3.70 -6.06
C ILE A 11 -7.77 -3.67 -7.21
N PRO A 12 -8.63 -4.68 -7.40
CA PRO A 12 -9.63 -4.64 -8.46
C PRO A 12 -10.62 -3.49 -8.29
N LEU A 13 -10.95 -3.11 -7.05
CA LEU A 13 -11.82 -1.98 -6.75
C LEU A 13 -11.19 -0.64 -7.19
N PHE A 14 -9.91 -0.41 -6.87
CA PHE A 14 -9.19 0.78 -7.32
C PHE A 14 -9.05 0.83 -8.85
N LEU A 15 -8.77 -0.31 -9.49
CA LEU A 15 -8.73 -0.42 -10.95
C LEU A 15 -10.09 -0.05 -11.57
N PHE A 16 -11.18 -0.56 -11.00
CA PHE A 16 -12.54 -0.22 -11.43
C PHE A 16 -12.80 1.29 -11.34
N PHE A 17 -12.51 1.92 -10.20
CA PHE A 17 -12.70 3.37 -10.04
C PHE A 17 -11.81 4.21 -10.95
N MET A 18 -10.55 3.80 -11.19
CA MET A 18 -9.68 4.47 -12.15
C MET A 18 -10.22 4.38 -13.59
N LEU A 19 -10.77 3.23 -13.99
CA LEU A 19 -11.39 3.06 -15.31
C LEU A 19 -12.67 3.90 -15.43
N MET A 20 -13.47 3.97 -14.36
CA MET A 20 -14.68 4.77 -14.31
C MET A 20 -14.36 6.27 -14.42
N GLU A 21 -13.35 6.77 -13.69
CA GLU A 21 -12.88 8.15 -13.80
C GLU A 21 -12.36 8.44 -15.21
N TYR A 22 -11.53 7.55 -15.77
CA TYR A 22 -11.02 7.68 -17.12
C TYR A 22 -12.16 7.80 -18.14
N ALA A 23 -13.16 6.91 -18.07
CA ALA A 23 -14.32 6.94 -18.96
C ALA A 23 -15.11 8.24 -18.80
N TYR A 24 -15.43 8.64 -17.57
CA TYR A 24 -16.16 9.87 -17.28
C TYR A 24 -15.44 11.12 -17.82
N LEU A 25 -14.13 11.25 -17.58
CA LEU A 25 -13.34 12.39 -18.04
C LEU A 25 -13.28 12.44 -19.57
N ARG A 26 -13.07 11.30 -20.24
CA ARG A 26 -13.04 11.21 -21.70
C ARG A 26 -14.40 11.55 -22.32
N MET A 27 -15.50 11.05 -21.75
CA MET A 27 -16.87 11.40 -22.16
C MET A 27 -17.18 12.88 -21.94
N SER A 28 -16.59 13.50 -20.91
CA SER A 28 -16.71 14.93 -20.62
C SER A 28 -15.77 15.82 -21.43
N GLY A 29 -15.02 15.26 -22.40
CA GLY A 29 -14.06 15.99 -23.24
C GLY A 29 -12.79 16.45 -22.51
N ARG A 30 -12.50 15.91 -21.33
CA ARG A 30 -11.34 16.27 -20.49
C ARG A 30 -10.24 15.23 -20.66
N ASP A 31 -9.09 15.65 -21.18
CA ASP A 31 -7.93 14.77 -21.37
C ASP A 31 -6.90 14.95 -20.24
N LEU A 32 -7.11 14.25 -19.13
CA LEU A 32 -6.26 14.33 -17.92
C LEU A 32 -5.46 13.04 -17.67
N HIS A 33 -5.47 12.11 -18.62
CA HIS A 33 -4.76 10.84 -18.52
C HIS A 33 -3.77 10.71 -19.68
N ARG A 34 -2.48 10.86 -19.36
CA ARG A 34 -1.42 10.50 -20.28
C ARG A 34 -0.97 9.07 -20.00
N PHE A 35 -1.00 8.23 -21.02
CA PHE A 35 -0.66 6.81 -20.91
C PHE A 35 0.68 6.57 -20.18
N SER A 36 1.73 7.28 -20.58
CA SER A 36 3.06 7.14 -19.99
C SER A 36 3.12 7.58 -18.52
N ASP A 37 2.38 8.64 -18.17
CA ASP A 37 2.31 9.14 -16.79
C ASP A 37 1.53 8.18 -15.89
N ASN A 38 0.38 7.67 -16.36
CA ASN A 38 -0.40 6.64 -15.65
C ASN A 38 0.45 5.40 -15.39
N ILE A 39 1.17 4.88 -16.39
CA ILE A 39 2.06 3.71 -16.23
C ILE A 39 3.18 4.02 -15.24
N ALA A 40 3.79 5.22 -15.29
CA ALA A 40 4.81 5.63 -14.34
C ALA A 40 4.27 5.74 -12.90
N SER A 41 3.03 6.22 -12.74
CA SER A 41 2.35 6.34 -11.45
C SER A 41 2.04 4.98 -10.84
N LEU A 42 1.50 4.04 -11.63
CA LEU A 42 1.28 2.66 -11.21
C LEU A 42 2.60 1.91 -10.96
N SER A 43 3.66 2.20 -11.72
CA SER A 43 5.01 1.64 -11.49
C SER A 43 5.57 2.05 -10.12
N MET A 44 5.36 3.30 -9.71
CA MET A 44 5.72 3.76 -8.35
C MET A 44 4.93 3.01 -7.28
N GLY A 45 3.62 2.81 -7.51
CA GLY A 45 2.77 2.00 -6.64
C GLY A 45 3.24 0.55 -6.50
N ILE A 46 3.68 -0.08 -7.60
CA ILE A 46 4.29 -1.42 -7.54
C ILE A 46 5.58 -1.40 -6.70
N CYS A 47 6.44 -0.39 -6.86
CA CYS A 47 7.63 -0.28 -6.02
C CYS A 47 7.29 -0.12 -4.53
N LEU A 48 6.22 0.64 -4.20
CA LEU A 48 5.70 0.71 -2.84
C LEU A 48 5.23 -0.66 -2.35
N LEU A 49 4.41 -1.37 -3.11
CA LEU A 49 3.86 -2.67 -2.68
C LEU A 49 4.97 -3.69 -2.38
N VAL A 50 5.99 -3.76 -3.25
CA VAL A 50 7.15 -4.62 -3.03
C VAL A 50 7.92 -4.20 -1.76
N SER A 51 8.16 -2.91 -1.58
CA SER A 51 8.86 -2.41 -0.39
C SER A 51 8.05 -2.62 0.90
N ASP A 52 6.73 -2.41 0.85
CA ASP A 52 5.82 -2.62 1.98
C ASP A 52 5.79 -4.08 2.39
N ALA A 53 5.67 -5.01 1.44
CA ALA A 53 5.69 -6.44 1.73
C ALA A 53 6.96 -6.88 2.50
N LEU A 54 8.11 -6.27 2.21
CA LEU A 54 9.37 -6.55 2.89
C LEU A 54 9.48 -5.88 4.27
N LEU A 55 8.90 -4.68 4.44
CA LEU A 55 9.05 -3.87 5.66
C LEU A 55 7.91 -4.08 6.67
N LYS A 56 6.72 -4.48 6.23
CA LYS A 56 5.51 -4.53 7.05
C LYS A 56 5.65 -5.49 8.23
N THR A 57 6.27 -6.66 8.02
CA THR A 57 6.55 -7.60 9.11
C THR A 57 7.39 -6.96 10.21
N PHE A 58 8.48 -6.28 9.84
CA PHE A 58 9.34 -5.59 10.80
C PHE A 58 8.61 -4.45 11.50
N THR A 59 8.04 -3.51 10.74
CA THR A 59 7.42 -2.30 11.28
C THR A 59 6.22 -2.61 12.20
N PHE A 60 5.38 -3.57 11.81
CA PHE A 60 4.23 -3.98 12.62
C PHE A 60 4.66 -4.82 13.84
N SER A 61 5.71 -5.65 13.73
CA SER A 61 6.26 -6.37 14.89
C SER A 61 6.79 -5.40 15.95
N VAL A 62 7.45 -4.31 15.54
CA VAL A 62 7.92 -3.28 16.48
C VAL A 62 6.74 -2.57 17.13
N PHE A 63 5.67 -2.28 16.38
CA PHE A 63 4.45 -1.70 16.94
C PHE A 63 3.81 -2.63 18.00
N ILE A 64 3.63 -3.91 17.68
CA ILE A 64 3.08 -4.91 18.62
C ILE A 64 3.97 -5.04 19.86
N TRP A 65 5.29 -5.10 19.68
CA TRP A 65 6.23 -5.17 20.79
C TRP A 65 6.15 -3.95 21.70
N ALA A 66 6.09 -2.74 21.13
CA ALA A 66 5.93 -1.51 21.89
C ALA A 66 4.60 -1.49 22.67
N TRP A 67 3.51 -1.90 22.03
CA TRP A 67 2.18 -1.98 22.65
C TRP A 67 2.09 -3.06 23.74
N SER A 68 2.67 -4.25 23.52
CA SER A 68 2.61 -5.34 24.48
C SER A 68 3.48 -5.08 25.71
N SER A 69 4.61 -4.38 25.54
CA SER A 69 5.62 -4.19 26.59
C SER A 69 5.51 -2.84 27.32
N TYR A 70 5.02 -1.79 26.66
CA TYR A 70 5.13 -0.41 27.16
C TYR A 70 3.84 0.43 27.02
N ARG A 71 2.69 -0.18 26.72
CA ARG A 71 1.43 0.59 26.68
C ARG A 71 1.10 1.21 28.04
N LEU A 72 0.65 2.45 28.01
CA LEU A 72 0.26 3.24 29.19
C LEU A 72 -1.17 2.96 29.64
N PHE A 73 -2.05 2.66 28.68
CA PHE A 73 -3.47 2.38 28.93
C PHE A 73 -3.89 1.10 28.22
N ASP A 74 -4.90 0.43 28.77
CA ASP A 74 -5.50 -0.76 28.18
C ASP A 74 -6.85 -0.41 27.56
N PHE A 75 -6.87 -0.25 26.23
CA PHE A 75 -8.08 0.01 25.47
C PHE A 75 -8.60 -1.29 24.86
N GLY A 76 -9.86 -1.64 25.14
CA GLY A 76 -10.51 -2.80 24.50
C GLY A 76 -10.96 -2.50 23.08
N SER A 77 -10.71 -3.41 22.13
CA SER A 77 -11.14 -3.30 20.72
C SER A 77 -12.65 -3.48 20.51
N THR A 78 -13.39 -3.96 21.52
CA THR A 78 -14.85 -4.05 21.51
C THR A 78 -15.55 -2.72 21.80
N SER A 79 -14.84 -1.74 22.37
CA SER A 79 -15.41 -0.44 22.70
C SER A 79 -15.40 0.50 21.50
N TRP A 80 -16.57 1.00 21.08
CA TRP A 80 -16.67 1.99 20.01
C TRP A 80 -15.88 3.28 20.30
N ALA A 81 -15.71 3.64 21.58
CA ALA A 81 -14.93 4.81 21.99
C ALA A 81 -13.44 4.64 21.66
N THR A 82 -12.90 3.42 21.75
CA THR A 82 -11.53 3.09 21.32
C THR A 82 -11.36 3.41 19.83
N TRP A 83 -12.31 2.99 19.00
CA TRP A 83 -12.29 3.24 17.56
C TRP A 83 -12.34 4.74 17.24
N VAL A 84 -13.21 5.50 17.91
CA VAL A 84 -13.31 6.95 17.70
C VAL A 84 -12.01 7.65 18.13
N LEU A 85 -11.47 7.33 19.31
CA LEU A 85 -10.22 7.90 19.79
C LEU A 85 -9.06 7.67 18.80
N PHE A 86 -8.89 6.42 18.37
CA PHE A 86 -7.78 6.07 17.47
C PHE A 86 -8.03 6.42 16.00
N PHE A 87 -9.26 6.69 15.59
CA PHE A 87 -9.53 7.37 14.30
C PHE A 87 -8.84 8.75 14.27
N PHE A 88 -9.09 9.59 15.29
CA PHE A 88 -8.42 10.89 15.39
C PHE A 88 -6.90 10.73 15.61
N GLY A 89 -6.48 9.75 16.41
CA GLY A 89 -5.06 9.48 16.67
C GLY A 89 -4.27 9.09 15.41
N VAL A 90 -4.81 8.16 14.61
CA VAL A 90 -4.18 7.72 13.34
C VAL A 90 -4.11 8.88 12.34
N ASP A 91 -5.20 9.64 12.18
CA ASP A 91 -5.23 10.78 11.27
C ASP A 91 -4.27 11.91 11.71
N PHE A 92 -4.17 12.16 13.01
CA PHE A 92 -3.21 13.11 13.60
C PHE A 92 -1.75 12.69 13.37
N CYS A 93 -1.43 11.42 13.58
CA CYS A 93 -0.10 10.87 13.29
C CYS A 93 0.24 11.00 11.80
N TYR A 94 -0.72 10.74 10.92
CA TYR A 94 -0.55 10.96 9.49
C TYR A 94 -0.27 12.43 9.17
N TYR A 95 -1.06 13.36 9.70
CA TYR A 95 -0.88 14.80 9.49
C TYR A 95 0.57 15.24 9.81
N TRP A 96 1.10 14.82 10.96
CA TRP A 96 2.46 15.20 11.36
C TRP A 96 3.53 14.56 10.49
N PHE A 97 3.41 13.27 10.18
CA PHE A 97 4.31 12.64 9.23
C PHE A 97 4.29 13.39 7.89
N HIS A 98 3.10 13.67 7.37
CA HIS A 98 2.91 14.29 6.06
C HIS A 98 3.50 15.71 6.02
N ARG A 99 3.19 16.53 7.01
CA ARG A 99 3.76 17.88 7.16
C ARG A 99 5.29 17.85 7.26
N ILE A 100 5.84 16.95 8.08
CA ILE A 100 7.30 16.84 8.27
C ILE A 100 7.97 16.32 6.99
N ALA A 101 7.32 15.41 6.27
CA ALA A 101 7.80 14.91 4.99
C ALA A 101 7.86 16.01 3.92
N HIS A 102 6.95 16.98 3.94
CA HIS A 102 7.07 18.18 3.10
C HIS A 102 8.13 19.16 3.60
N THR A 103 8.28 19.28 4.92
CA THR A 103 9.09 20.33 5.53
C THR A 103 10.60 20.04 5.43
N TYR A 104 11.05 18.78 5.50
CA TYR A 104 12.48 18.44 5.61
C TYR A 104 13.03 17.67 4.41
N ASN A 105 14.21 18.09 3.91
CA ASN A 105 14.86 17.52 2.72
C ASN A 105 14.94 15.98 2.73
N PHE A 106 15.36 15.36 3.84
CA PHE A 106 15.47 13.90 3.89
C PHE A 106 14.13 13.20 3.70
N LEU A 107 13.10 13.59 4.45
CA LEU A 107 11.77 12.95 4.36
C LEU A 107 11.01 13.37 3.10
N TRP A 108 11.31 14.54 2.54
CA TRP A 108 10.82 14.92 1.22
C TRP A 108 11.32 13.96 0.15
N GLY A 109 12.54 13.44 0.26
CA GLY A 109 13.00 12.38 -0.64
C GLY A 109 12.14 11.12 -0.63
N ALA A 110 11.54 10.77 0.52
CA ALA A 110 10.62 9.65 0.65
C ALA A 110 9.17 9.99 0.24
N HIS A 111 8.88 11.25 -0.10
CA HIS A 111 7.50 11.68 -0.39
C HIS A 111 7.33 12.35 -1.77
N VAL A 112 8.36 13.04 -2.26
CA VAL A 112 8.37 13.76 -3.54
C VAL A 112 7.92 12.92 -4.73
N GLY A 113 8.16 11.60 -4.68
CA GLY A 113 7.65 10.65 -5.68
C GLY A 113 6.17 10.84 -6.00
N HIS A 114 5.37 11.10 -4.95
CA HIS A 114 3.93 11.33 -5.01
C HIS A 114 3.55 12.61 -5.76
N HIS A 115 4.31 13.69 -5.58
CA HIS A 115 4.06 14.99 -6.19
C HIS A 115 4.68 15.18 -7.59
N GLN A 116 5.36 14.16 -8.12
CA GLN A 116 6.08 14.28 -9.40
C GLN A 116 5.20 14.19 -10.64
N SER A 117 4.00 13.61 -10.57
CA SER A 117 3.12 13.53 -11.72
C SER A 117 2.70 14.94 -12.15
N GLU A 118 2.72 15.19 -13.46
CA GLU A 118 2.24 16.43 -14.04
C GLU A 118 0.74 16.34 -14.43
N GLU A 119 0.13 15.18 -14.18
CA GLU A 119 -1.32 14.95 -14.22
C GLU A 119 -1.88 14.77 -12.79
N TYR A 120 -3.17 15.01 -12.64
CA TYR A 120 -3.86 14.76 -11.38
C TYR A 120 -5.16 14.00 -11.62
N ASN A 121 -5.13 12.71 -11.33
CA ASN A 121 -6.21 11.75 -11.52
C ASN A 121 -6.00 10.59 -10.54
N LEU A 122 -6.89 9.60 -10.50
CA LEU A 122 -6.87 8.54 -9.48
C LEU A 122 -5.61 7.67 -9.55
N THR A 123 -4.89 7.61 -10.68
CA THR A 123 -3.59 6.92 -10.74
C THR A 123 -2.53 7.62 -9.90
N THR A 124 -2.64 8.94 -9.70
CA THR A 124 -1.74 9.75 -8.86
C THR A 124 -1.81 9.30 -7.39
N ALA A 125 -2.96 8.82 -6.92
CA ALA A 125 -3.10 8.24 -5.57
C ALA A 125 -2.11 7.10 -5.33
N LEU A 126 -1.88 6.29 -6.37
CA LEU A 126 -1.00 5.12 -6.34
C LEU A 126 0.47 5.47 -6.62
N ARG A 127 0.80 6.73 -6.94
CA ARG A 127 2.18 7.19 -7.16
C ARG A 127 2.96 7.37 -5.83
N GLN A 128 2.81 6.47 -4.87
CA GLN A 128 3.51 6.56 -3.60
C GLN A 128 4.99 6.18 -3.78
N SER A 129 5.88 6.80 -2.99
CA SER A 129 7.29 6.39 -2.98
C SER A 129 7.46 5.02 -2.36
N ALA A 130 8.40 4.23 -2.86
CA ALA A 130 8.81 2.96 -2.27
C ALA A 130 9.23 3.10 -0.79
N PHE A 131 9.74 4.26 -0.40
CA PHE A 131 10.29 4.50 0.92
C PHE A 131 9.31 5.14 1.91
N GLN A 132 8.07 5.40 1.49
CA GLN A 132 7.05 6.06 2.32
C GLN A 132 6.86 5.35 3.68
N TYR A 133 6.74 4.01 3.67
CA TYR A 133 6.51 3.22 4.88
C TYR A 133 7.78 2.87 5.65
N ALA A 134 8.96 3.02 5.03
CA ALA A 134 10.24 2.88 5.74
C ALA A 134 10.43 3.96 6.82
N PHE A 135 9.80 5.12 6.65
CA PHE A 135 9.95 6.27 7.55
C PHE A 135 8.68 6.68 8.29
N SER A 136 7.49 6.48 7.71
CA SER A 136 6.23 6.92 8.36
C SER A 136 5.85 6.10 9.59
N TRP A 137 6.24 4.83 9.69
CA TRP A 137 5.84 3.95 10.80
C TRP A 137 6.23 4.49 12.19
N VAL A 138 7.35 5.20 12.30
CA VAL A 138 7.84 5.80 13.56
C VAL A 138 6.85 6.81 14.12
N PHE A 139 6.11 7.52 13.26
CA PHE A 139 5.11 8.51 13.67
C PHE A 139 3.86 7.90 14.30
N TYR A 140 3.65 6.60 14.12
CA TYR A 140 2.52 5.87 14.71
C TYR A 140 2.90 5.16 16.02
N LEU A 141 4.19 5.04 16.37
CA LEU A 141 4.61 4.46 17.65
C LEU A 141 4.01 5.13 18.89
N PRO A 142 3.77 6.46 18.94
CA PRO A 142 3.04 7.07 20.04
C PRO A 142 1.68 6.41 20.32
N LEU A 143 1.00 5.90 19.29
CA LEU A 143 -0.28 5.20 19.47
C LEU A 143 -0.10 3.83 20.13
N ALA A 144 1.00 3.12 19.84
CA ALA A 144 1.34 1.87 20.52
C ALA A 144 1.58 2.12 22.02
N PHE A 145 2.38 3.14 22.36
CA PHE A 145 2.61 3.54 23.75
C PHE A 145 1.33 4.05 24.44
N LEU A 146 0.44 4.73 23.72
CA LEU A 146 -0.85 5.15 24.26
C LEU A 146 -1.75 3.94 24.57
N GLY A 147 -1.58 2.81 23.87
CA GLY A 147 -2.35 1.59 24.09
C GLY A 147 -3.32 1.23 22.97
N CYS A 148 -3.12 1.76 21.76
CA CYS A 148 -3.92 1.40 20.58
C CYS A 148 -3.84 -0.10 20.27
N PRO A 149 -4.95 -0.86 20.34
CA PRO A 149 -4.94 -2.25 19.95
C PRO A 149 -4.42 -2.40 18.51
N PRO A 150 -3.47 -3.32 18.23
CA PRO A 150 -2.86 -3.45 16.91
C PRO A 150 -3.88 -3.67 15.78
N GLU A 151 -4.97 -4.39 16.04
CA GLU A 151 -6.06 -4.60 15.09
C GLU A 151 -6.85 -3.32 14.79
N VAL A 152 -7.08 -2.47 15.79
CA VAL A 152 -7.72 -1.15 15.61
C VAL A 152 -6.83 -0.25 14.77
N PHE A 153 -5.53 -0.21 15.09
CA PHE A 153 -4.55 0.55 14.31
C PHE A 153 -4.53 0.10 12.84
N LEU A 154 -4.46 -1.20 12.59
CA LEU A 154 -4.39 -1.77 11.24
C LEU A 154 -5.63 -1.39 10.41
N VAL A 155 -6.84 -1.56 10.96
CA VAL A 155 -8.08 -1.24 10.27
C VAL A 155 -8.20 0.27 10.03
N GLN A 156 -7.92 1.11 11.04
CA GLN A 156 -7.97 2.57 10.89
C GLN A 156 -6.97 3.08 9.85
N PHE A 157 -5.75 2.52 9.82
CA PHE A 157 -4.75 2.86 8.83
C PHE A 157 -5.21 2.49 7.41
N MET A 158 -5.84 1.32 7.24
CA MET A 158 -6.41 0.91 5.95
C MET A 158 -7.56 1.83 5.51
N LEU A 159 -8.45 2.21 6.42
CA LEU A 159 -9.54 3.14 6.15
C LEU A 159 -9.01 4.52 5.76
N LEU A 160 -7.99 5.03 6.46
CA LEU A 160 -7.29 6.26 6.10
C LEU A 160 -6.73 6.20 4.67
N LYS A 161 -6.09 5.09 4.28
CA LYS A 161 -5.55 4.91 2.92
C LYS A 161 -6.63 4.79 1.85
N ALA A 162 -7.71 4.07 2.15
CA ALA A 162 -8.87 4.00 1.26
C ALA A 162 -9.53 5.38 1.08
N TYR A 163 -9.62 6.16 2.16
CA TYR A 163 -10.11 7.54 2.10
C TYR A 163 -9.21 8.43 1.24
N GLN A 164 -7.89 8.34 1.38
CA GLN A 164 -6.96 9.16 0.59
C GLN A 164 -7.02 8.86 -0.91
N PHE A 165 -7.43 7.66 -1.32
CA PHE A 165 -7.50 7.28 -2.73
C PHE A 165 -8.41 8.21 -3.55
N TRP A 166 -9.67 8.38 -3.14
CA TRP A 166 -10.67 9.12 -3.93
C TRP A 166 -10.43 10.63 -3.97
N LEU A 167 -9.56 11.16 -3.09
CA LEU A 167 -9.17 12.57 -3.10
C LEU A 167 -8.42 12.96 -4.38
N HIS A 168 -7.79 12.00 -5.08
CA HIS A 168 -6.95 12.27 -6.23
C HIS A 168 -7.77 12.34 -7.52
N THR A 169 -8.66 13.31 -7.62
CA THR A 169 -9.44 13.49 -8.84
C THR A 169 -9.68 14.96 -9.15
N GLN A 170 -9.74 15.26 -10.44
CA GLN A 170 -10.28 16.52 -10.93
C GLN A 170 -11.74 16.39 -11.40
N ALA A 171 -12.34 15.19 -11.35
CA ALA A 171 -13.72 14.95 -11.77
C ALA A 171 -14.73 15.61 -10.83
N ILE A 172 -14.39 15.70 -9.53
CA ILE A 172 -15.18 16.33 -8.49
C ILE A 172 -14.59 17.71 -8.21
N ASP A 173 -15.37 18.77 -8.37
CA ASP A 173 -14.93 20.13 -8.08
C ASP A 173 -14.87 20.38 -6.56
N ARG A 174 -15.94 20.85 -5.93
CA ARG A 174 -16.01 21.05 -4.47
C ARG A 174 -17.17 20.30 -3.83
N ILE A 175 -17.03 20.00 -2.54
CA ILE A 175 -18.10 19.41 -1.73
C ILE A 175 -18.38 20.32 -0.54
N PRO A 176 -19.23 21.35 -0.68
CA PRO A 176 -19.33 22.46 0.28
C PRO A 176 -19.56 22.07 1.75
N LEU A 177 -20.30 20.99 2.01
CA LEU A 177 -20.60 20.52 3.37
C LEU A 177 -19.42 19.79 4.04
N MET A 178 -18.45 19.31 3.24
CA MET A 178 -17.26 18.63 3.73
C MET A 178 -16.04 19.56 3.78
N GLU A 179 -16.02 20.60 2.93
CA GLU A 179 -14.91 21.55 2.83
C GLU A 179 -14.57 22.16 4.19
N GLY A 180 -13.31 22.03 4.60
CA GLY A 180 -12.84 22.63 5.84
C GLY A 180 -13.04 21.78 7.09
N VAL A 181 -13.65 20.61 7.00
CA VAL A 181 -13.65 19.60 8.07
C VAL A 181 -12.93 18.34 7.62
N PHE A 182 -13.31 17.83 6.45
CA PHE A 182 -12.71 16.67 5.82
C PHE A 182 -11.79 17.08 4.67
N SER A 183 -10.80 16.24 4.38
CA SER A 183 -10.04 16.34 3.14
C SER A 183 -10.96 16.01 1.98
N THR A 184 -11.01 16.87 0.98
CA THR A 184 -11.80 16.70 -0.25
C THR A 184 -10.88 16.69 -1.47
N PRO A 185 -11.38 16.32 -2.66
CA PRO A 185 -10.60 16.47 -3.89
C PRO A 185 -10.12 17.91 -4.11
N SER A 186 -10.88 18.93 -3.71
CA SER A 186 -10.47 20.33 -3.82
C SER A 186 -9.29 20.65 -2.90
N SER A 187 -9.38 20.32 -1.61
CA SER A 187 -8.28 20.58 -0.68
C SER A 187 -7.02 19.78 -1.03
N HIS A 188 -7.18 18.57 -1.58
CA HIS A 188 -6.07 17.71 -1.96
C HIS A 188 -5.42 18.10 -3.30
N ARG A 189 -6.19 18.69 -4.25
CA ARG A 189 -5.60 19.35 -5.43
C ARG A 189 -4.66 20.48 -5.05
N VAL A 190 -5.07 21.32 -4.09
CA VAL A 190 -4.23 22.38 -3.53
C VAL A 190 -2.94 21.79 -2.97
N HIS A 191 -3.05 20.74 -2.15
CA HIS A 191 -1.89 20.07 -1.59
C HIS A 191 -0.89 19.58 -2.66
N HIS A 192 -1.39 19.05 -3.78
CA HIS A 192 -0.55 18.57 -4.87
C HIS A 192 -0.05 19.66 -5.82
N ALA A 193 -0.56 20.88 -5.71
CA ALA A 193 -0.22 21.96 -6.61
C ALA A 193 1.15 22.56 -6.27
N LYS A 194 1.90 22.94 -7.30
CA LYS A 194 3.20 23.63 -7.18
C LYS A 194 3.07 25.15 -7.18
N ASN A 195 1.84 25.68 -7.19
CA ASN A 195 1.57 27.11 -7.11
C ASN A 195 2.16 27.66 -5.81
N PRO A 196 2.82 28.83 -5.80
CA PRO A 196 3.45 29.37 -4.59
C PRO A 196 2.49 29.54 -3.41
N ILE A 197 1.23 29.91 -3.67
CA ILE A 197 0.17 30.02 -2.66
C ILE A 197 -0.22 28.66 -2.03
N TYR A 198 0.01 27.56 -2.74
CA TYR A 198 -0.40 26.21 -2.36
C TYR A 198 0.73 25.33 -1.84
N ILE A 199 1.99 25.77 -1.95
CA ILE A 199 3.13 25.05 -1.39
C ILE A 199 2.99 24.93 0.14
N ASP A 200 3.23 23.71 0.64
CA ASP A 200 3.21 23.36 2.06
C ASP A 200 1.85 23.65 2.73
N LYS A 201 0.77 23.31 2.03
CA LYS A 201 -0.62 23.41 2.51
C LYS A 201 -1.33 22.05 2.52
N ASN A 202 -2.37 21.96 3.36
CA ASN A 202 -3.34 20.87 3.41
C ASN A 202 -2.73 19.46 3.57
N PHE A 203 -2.11 19.18 4.72
CA PHE A 203 -1.48 17.90 5.02
C PHE A 203 -2.43 16.85 5.60
N GLY A 204 -3.67 17.21 5.93
CA GLY A 204 -4.68 16.33 6.50
C GLY A 204 -4.98 15.11 5.63
N GLY A 205 -5.04 13.93 6.25
CA GLY A 205 -5.32 12.69 5.55
C GLY A 205 -6.80 12.54 5.24
N THR A 206 -7.59 12.37 6.30
CA THR A 206 -9.05 12.37 6.27
C THR A 206 -9.62 13.68 6.80
N LEU A 207 -8.98 14.30 7.79
CA LEU A 207 -9.47 15.53 8.41
C LEU A 207 -8.54 16.70 8.12
N VAL A 208 -9.11 17.83 7.67
CA VAL A 208 -8.39 19.10 7.49
C VAL A 208 -8.45 19.97 8.75
N ILE A 209 -9.08 19.47 9.82
CA ILE A 209 -9.12 20.17 11.12
C ILE A 209 -7.70 20.44 11.63
N TRP A 210 -6.76 19.52 11.40
CA TRP A 210 -5.37 19.68 11.78
C TRP A 210 -4.69 20.82 11.01
N ASP A 211 -5.00 20.95 9.72
CA ASP A 211 -4.53 22.07 8.91
C ASP A 211 -5.01 23.41 9.42
N ARG A 212 -6.25 23.49 9.91
CA ARG A 212 -6.78 24.70 10.54
C ARG A 212 -6.11 24.98 11.87
N MET A 213 -5.99 23.96 12.72
CA MET A 213 -5.37 24.09 14.05
C MET A 213 -3.91 24.53 13.97
N PHE A 214 -3.15 24.03 13.00
CA PHE A 214 -1.71 24.29 12.89
C PHE A 214 -1.33 25.20 11.71
N GLY A 215 -2.29 25.91 11.12
CA GLY A 215 -2.06 27.02 10.19
C GLY A 215 -1.58 26.63 8.77
N SER A 216 -1.88 25.42 8.31
CA SER A 216 -1.56 24.93 6.96
C SER A 216 -2.77 24.84 6.02
N TRP A 217 -3.96 25.23 6.45
CA TRP A 217 -5.15 25.23 5.60
C TRP A 217 -5.09 26.29 4.50
N GLN A 218 -5.46 25.90 3.28
CA GLN A 218 -5.63 26.77 2.12
C GLN A 218 -6.76 26.21 1.23
N PRO A 219 -7.87 26.94 1.02
CA PRO A 219 -8.86 26.52 0.05
C PRO A 219 -8.30 26.63 -1.38
N GLU A 220 -8.87 25.84 -2.30
CA GLU A 220 -8.64 26.09 -3.73
C GLU A 220 -9.24 27.45 -4.08
N GLU A 221 -8.57 28.22 -4.93
CA GLU A 221 -9.02 29.54 -5.37
C GLU A 221 -9.23 29.54 -6.89
N ALA A 222 -10.40 30.01 -7.34
CA ALA A 222 -10.75 30.03 -8.76
C ALA A 222 -9.79 30.90 -9.58
N GLU A 223 -9.26 31.97 -8.98
CA GLU A 223 -8.28 32.88 -9.59
C GLU A 223 -6.88 32.25 -9.73
N HIS A 224 -6.63 31.13 -9.02
CA HIS A 224 -5.35 30.44 -8.97
C HIS A 224 -5.54 28.94 -9.25
N PRO A 225 -5.81 28.53 -10.50
CA PRO A 225 -5.98 27.12 -10.84
C PRO A 225 -4.73 26.30 -10.50
N CYS A 226 -4.94 25.06 -10.05
CA CYS A 226 -3.86 24.18 -9.62
C CYS A 226 -2.96 23.73 -10.79
N HIS A 227 -1.64 23.83 -10.59
CA HIS A 227 -0.62 23.31 -11.52
C HIS A 227 0.18 22.18 -10.86
N TYR A 228 0.23 21.01 -11.48
CA TYR A 228 0.83 19.81 -10.88
C TYR A 228 2.28 19.55 -11.32
N GLY A 229 2.88 18.55 -10.68
CA GLY A 229 4.30 18.20 -10.77
C GLY A 229 5.13 18.95 -9.74
N THR A 230 6.44 18.73 -9.74
CA THR A 230 7.37 19.44 -8.85
C THR A 230 7.89 20.74 -9.47
N THR A 231 8.32 21.69 -8.63
CA THR A 231 8.91 22.98 -9.07
C THR A 231 10.12 22.78 -10.00
N THR A 232 10.86 21.69 -9.77
CA THR A 232 11.87 21.14 -10.68
C THR A 232 11.37 19.80 -11.23
N PRO A 233 10.96 19.72 -12.51
CA PRO A 233 10.38 18.51 -13.09
C PRO A 233 11.36 17.32 -13.12
N LEU A 234 10.83 16.11 -12.90
CA LEU A 234 11.58 14.84 -12.92
C LEU A 234 12.15 14.51 -14.33
N LYS A 235 11.36 14.73 -15.39
CA LYS A 235 11.73 14.46 -16.81
C LYS A 235 12.20 13.02 -17.09
N THR A 236 11.57 12.05 -16.46
CA THR A 236 11.78 10.61 -16.70
C THR A 236 10.59 9.82 -16.16
N TRP A 237 10.27 8.71 -16.80
CA TRP A 237 9.29 7.72 -16.34
C TRP A 237 9.91 6.63 -15.46
N ASN A 238 11.23 6.66 -15.26
CA ASN A 238 11.95 5.62 -14.53
C ASN A 238 11.63 5.66 -13.03
N PRO A 239 11.04 4.60 -12.45
CA PRO A 239 10.59 4.60 -11.05
C PRO A 239 11.76 4.58 -10.05
N VAL A 240 12.92 4.03 -10.42
CA VAL A 240 14.13 4.06 -9.58
C VAL A 240 14.62 5.50 -9.45
N LYS A 241 14.69 6.23 -10.57
CA LYS A 241 15.05 7.66 -10.56
C LYS A 241 14.00 8.50 -9.84
N ALA A 242 12.72 8.23 -10.04
CA ALA A 242 11.62 8.93 -9.36
C ALA A 242 11.75 8.87 -7.83
N ASN A 243 12.13 7.70 -7.28
CA ASN A 243 12.38 7.52 -5.86
C ASN A 243 13.71 8.12 -5.37
N LEU A 244 14.80 7.95 -6.13
CA LEU A 244 16.15 8.24 -5.62
C LEU A 244 16.71 9.62 -6.02
N GLN A 245 16.08 10.33 -6.96
CA GLN A 245 16.65 11.56 -7.52
C GLN A 245 16.93 12.64 -6.48
N HIS A 246 16.03 12.79 -5.50
CA HIS A 246 16.13 13.85 -4.50
C HIS A 246 17.31 13.59 -3.57
N TRP A 247 17.41 12.37 -3.00
CA TRP A 247 18.58 12.01 -2.20
C TRP A 247 19.88 11.97 -3.00
N SER A 248 19.84 11.58 -4.28
CA SER A 248 21.02 11.64 -5.14
C SER A 248 21.52 13.08 -5.32
N MET A 249 20.60 14.06 -5.39
CA MET A 249 20.93 15.48 -5.42
C MET A 249 21.57 15.92 -4.09
N LEU A 250 20.92 15.60 -2.95
CA LEU A 250 21.43 15.98 -1.62
C LEU A 250 22.80 15.35 -1.35
N PHE A 251 22.98 14.09 -1.70
CA PHE A 251 24.25 13.38 -1.56
C PHE A 251 25.35 14.04 -2.39
N ARG A 252 25.08 14.40 -3.65
CA ARG A 252 26.04 15.14 -4.48
C ARG A 252 26.40 16.50 -3.88
N ASP A 253 25.45 17.23 -3.33
CA ASP A 253 25.74 18.51 -2.68
C ASP A 253 26.51 18.32 -1.38
N SER A 254 26.18 17.30 -0.59
CA SER A 254 26.89 16.93 0.62
C SER A 254 28.36 16.58 0.34
N LEU A 255 28.64 15.85 -0.75
CA LEU A 255 30.02 15.54 -1.13
C LEU A 255 30.83 16.77 -1.57
N HIS A 256 30.20 17.70 -2.28
CA HIS A 256 30.92 18.79 -2.96
C HIS A 256 30.83 20.16 -2.29
N THR A 257 30.08 20.30 -1.18
CA THR A 257 30.09 21.54 -0.40
C THR A 257 31.38 21.67 0.39
N ARG A 258 31.90 22.91 0.47
CA ARG A 258 33.12 23.29 1.18
C ARG A 258 32.96 23.19 2.71
N SER A 259 31.75 23.43 3.22
CA SER A 259 31.48 23.39 4.67
C SER A 259 31.23 21.95 5.12
N TRP A 260 32.07 21.43 6.03
CA TRP A 260 31.88 20.11 6.64
C TRP A 260 30.53 19.98 7.36
N TRP A 261 30.05 21.07 7.97
CA TRP A 261 28.74 21.07 8.62
C TRP A 261 27.60 21.07 7.59
N ASP A 262 27.79 21.66 6.42
CA ASP A 262 26.79 21.66 5.36
C ASP A 262 26.59 20.26 4.76
N LYS A 263 27.60 19.39 4.85
CA LYS A 263 27.50 17.99 4.45
C LYS A 263 26.44 17.23 5.24
N VAL A 264 26.28 17.51 6.53
CA VAL A 264 25.36 16.80 7.41
C VAL A 264 24.04 17.57 7.57
N ARG A 265 24.08 18.88 7.85
CA ARG A 265 22.83 19.64 8.13
C ARG A 265 21.90 19.72 6.92
N LEU A 266 22.42 19.61 5.69
CA LEU A 266 21.62 19.61 4.46
C LEU A 266 20.43 18.64 4.52
N TRP A 267 20.65 17.45 5.06
CA TRP A 267 19.63 16.39 5.15
C TRP A 267 18.46 16.75 6.08
N PHE A 268 18.74 17.56 7.11
CA PHE A 268 17.77 17.95 8.14
C PHE A 268 17.33 19.41 8.03
N LYS A 269 17.73 20.12 6.97
CA LYS A 269 17.27 21.48 6.70
C LYS A 269 15.93 21.46 5.95
N PRO A 270 15.20 22.59 5.98
CA PRO A 270 13.93 22.69 5.28
C PRO A 270 14.05 22.35 3.79
N THR A 271 13.00 21.78 3.22
CA THR A 271 12.94 21.40 1.80
C THR A 271 13.28 22.58 0.91
N GLY A 272 14.20 22.36 -0.02
CA GLY A 272 14.70 23.40 -0.93
C GLY A 272 15.91 24.18 -0.39
N TRP A 273 16.26 24.06 0.89
CA TRP A 273 17.52 24.59 1.41
C TRP A 273 18.71 23.84 0.80
N ARG A 274 19.72 24.59 0.36
CA ARG A 274 21.01 24.07 -0.15
C ARG A 274 22.18 24.90 0.41
N PRO A 275 23.38 24.31 0.56
CA PRO A 275 24.60 25.03 0.96
C PRO A 275 24.90 26.17 0.00
N GLU A 276 25.39 27.32 0.48
CA GLU A 276 25.57 28.54 -0.33
C GLU A 276 26.41 28.29 -1.59
N ASP A 277 27.50 27.54 -1.45
CA ASP A 277 28.41 27.19 -2.53
C ASP A 277 27.86 26.10 -3.49
N ARG A 278 26.73 25.50 -3.13
CA ARG A 278 25.95 24.53 -3.94
C ARG A 278 24.61 25.09 -4.41
N ARG A 279 24.22 26.28 -3.95
CA ARG A 279 23.08 27.01 -4.49
C ARG A 279 23.43 27.32 -5.93
N ARG A 280 22.82 26.56 -6.84
CA ARG A 280 22.74 27.01 -8.22
C ARG A 280 22.01 28.35 -8.15
N ASN A 281 22.58 29.38 -8.77
CA ASN A 281 21.97 30.70 -8.91
C ASN A 281 20.60 30.52 -9.59
N THR A 282 19.57 30.26 -8.79
CA THR A 282 18.31 29.68 -9.26
C THR A 282 17.34 30.83 -9.43
N SER A 283 17.64 31.67 -10.42
CA SER A 283 16.61 32.43 -11.14
C SER A 283 15.54 31.51 -11.79
N LYS A 284 15.73 30.18 -11.74
CA LYS A 284 14.91 29.14 -12.38
C LYS A 284 14.10 28.24 -11.46
N LEU A 285 14.26 28.31 -10.12
CA LEU A 285 13.20 27.80 -9.24
C LEU A 285 12.03 28.74 -9.48
N GLN A 286 10.93 28.21 -9.98
CA GLN A 286 9.83 29.01 -10.50
C GLN A 286 9.27 29.83 -9.34
N LYS A 287 9.63 31.12 -9.24
CA LYS A 287 9.06 32.02 -8.26
C LYS A 287 7.53 32.02 -8.31
N THR A 288 6.98 31.67 -9.48
CA THR A 288 5.56 31.77 -9.77
C THR A 288 4.82 30.44 -9.80
N GLY A 289 5.43 29.25 -9.93
CA GLY A 289 4.76 27.92 -9.97
C GLY A 289 3.59 27.71 -10.95
N VAL A 290 3.11 28.77 -11.61
CA VAL A 290 1.86 28.85 -12.38
C VAL A 290 2.06 28.97 -13.89
N THR A 291 3.30 29.07 -14.39
CA THR A 291 3.48 29.14 -15.85
C THR A 291 3.23 27.77 -16.46
N ASN A 292 2.34 27.70 -17.46
CA ASN A 292 2.07 26.48 -18.18
C ASN A 292 3.35 26.01 -18.88
N ARG A 293 3.87 24.84 -18.49
CA ARG A 293 5.08 24.24 -19.06
C ARG A 293 4.67 23.08 -19.95
N PRO A 294 5.36 22.83 -21.07
CA PRO A 294 5.22 21.57 -21.78
C PRO A 294 5.49 20.42 -20.81
N LYS A 295 4.50 19.57 -20.60
CA LYS A 295 4.63 18.39 -19.76
C LYS A 295 5.57 17.40 -20.45
N PHE A 296 6.31 16.63 -19.67
CA PHE A 296 7.21 15.60 -20.19
C PHE A 296 6.36 14.49 -20.80
N ASP A 297 6.33 14.36 -22.13
CA ASP A 297 5.66 13.27 -22.84
C ASP A 297 6.38 12.94 -24.15
N PRO A 298 7.41 12.08 -24.12
CA PRO A 298 8.12 11.66 -25.32
C PRO A 298 7.17 10.98 -26.33
N VAL A 299 7.27 11.35 -27.60
CA VAL A 299 6.48 10.75 -28.68
C VAL A 299 7.02 9.35 -28.99
N ILE A 300 6.15 8.35 -28.89
CA ILE A 300 6.48 6.93 -29.10
C ILE A 300 5.46 6.28 -30.04
N SER A 301 5.88 5.21 -30.72
CA SER A 301 5.02 4.49 -31.67
C SER A 301 3.84 3.80 -30.97
N PRO A 302 2.69 3.61 -31.66
CA PRO A 302 1.57 2.83 -31.13
C PRO A 302 1.96 1.40 -30.75
N LEU A 303 2.86 0.77 -31.50
CA LEU A 303 3.39 -0.57 -31.20
C LEU A 303 4.18 -0.59 -29.88
N THR A 304 4.99 0.45 -29.64
CA THR A 304 5.72 0.61 -28.36
C THR A 304 4.73 0.74 -27.20
N LYS A 305 3.66 1.54 -27.36
CA LYS A 305 2.61 1.68 -26.34
C LYS A 305 1.92 0.35 -26.05
N LEU A 306 1.53 -0.39 -27.10
CA LEU A 306 0.89 -1.69 -26.97
C LEU A 306 1.78 -2.69 -26.24
N TYR A 307 3.05 -2.80 -26.64
CA TYR A 307 4.03 -3.66 -25.98
C TYR A 307 4.21 -3.29 -24.50
N CYS A 308 4.37 -2.00 -24.20
CA CYS A 308 4.50 -1.53 -22.82
C CYS A 308 3.24 -1.85 -22.00
N GLY A 309 2.04 -1.70 -22.57
CA GLY A 309 0.78 -2.06 -21.93
C GLY A 309 0.70 -3.55 -21.60
N ILE A 310 1.01 -4.43 -22.55
CA ILE A 310 0.99 -5.89 -22.34
C ILE A 310 2.05 -6.28 -21.31
N SER A 311 3.29 -5.81 -21.45
CA SER A 311 4.35 -6.11 -20.48
C SER A 311 4.01 -5.58 -19.08
N PHE A 312 3.34 -4.43 -18.97
CA PHE A 312 2.90 -3.91 -17.70
C PHE A 312 1.79 -4.76 -17.07
N ALA A 313 0.81 -5.21 -17.85
CA ALA A 313 -0.24 -6.11 -17.37
C ALA A 313 0.33 -7.44 -16.85
N LEU A 314 1.31 -8.02 -17.54
CA LEU A 314 2.02 -9.22 -17.06
C LEU A 314 2.81 -8.95 -15.77
N LEU A 315 3.41 -7.77 -15.60
CA LEU A 315 4.07 -7.39 -14.36
C LEU A 315 3.07 -7.19 -13.22
N VAL A 316 1.89 -6.60 -13.47
CA VAL A 316 0.83 -6.47 -12.47
C VAL A 316 0.35 -7.85 -12.02
N LEU A 317 0.17 -8.80 -12.95
CA LEU A 317 -0.14 -10.19 -12.61
C LEU A 317 0.97 -10.80 -11.74
N LEU A 318 2.23 -10.66 -12.15
CA LEU A 318 3.37 -11.17 -11.39
C LEU A 318 3.40 -10.59 -9.96
N VAL A 319 3.29 -9.27 -9.82
CA VAL A 319 3.34 -8.58 -8.52
C VAL A 319 2.19 -9.03 -7.63
N THR A 320 1.00 -9.20 -8.19
CA THR A 320 -0.16 -9.70 -7.45
C THR A 320 0.15 -11.08 -6.87
N MET A 321 0.55 -12.04 -7.71
CA MET A 321 0.93 -13.39 -7.25
C MET A 321 2.09 -13.36 -6.25
N PHE A 322 3.12 -12.55 -6.53
CA PHE A 322 4.31 -12.41 -5.71
C PHE A 322 3.96 -11.94 -4.29
N ILE A 323 3.06 -10.97 -4.13
CA ILE A 323 2.64 -10.46 -2.81
C ILE A 323 1.83 -11.51 -2.04
N PHE A 324 0.97 -12.27 -2.71
CA PHE A 324 0.20 -13.33 -2.06
C PHE A 324 1.07 -14.49 -1.60
N LEU A 325 2.06 -14.85 -2.41
CA LEU A 325 2.91 -16.02 -2.18
C LEU A 325 4.20 -15.69 -1.43
N SER A 326 4.55 -14.41 -1.24
CA SER A 326 5.82 -14.00 -0.63
C SER A 326 6.14 -14.67 0.72
N PRO A 327 5.19 -14.96 1.63
CA PRO A 327 5.51 -15.65 2.88
C PRO A 327 6.01 -17.09 2.69
N GLN A 328 5.74 -17.70 1.53
CA GLN A 328 6.10 -19.09 1.20
C GLN A 328 7.38 -19.17 0.35
N LEU A 329 7.85 -18.05 -0.18
CA LEU A 329 9.03 -17.99 -1.04
C LEU A 329 10.33 -17.94 -0.23
N SER A 330 11.35 -18.64 -0.71
CA SER A 330 12.70 -18.51 -0.17
C SER A 330 13.28 -17.12 -0.43
N ALA A 331 14.30 -16.73 0.33
CA ALA A 331 14.99 -15.45 0.14
C ALA A 331 15.54 -15.26 -1.29
N ARG A 332 15.93 -16.35 -1.96
CA ARG A 332 16.43 -16.31 -3.35
C ARG A 332 15.31 -16.02 -4.34
N GLU A 333 14.14 -16.63 -4.17
CA GLU A 333 12.96 -16.39 -5.01
C GLU A 333 12.40 -14.99 -4.79
N LEU A 334 12.39 -14.51 -3.55
CA LEU A 334 12.05 -13.13 -3.24
C LEU A 334 12.99 -12.14 -3.94
N ALA A 335 14.31 -12.34 -3.81
CA ALA A 335 15.29 -11.48 -4.47
C ALA A 335 15.16 -11.53 -6.00
N PHE A 336 14.95 -12.72 -6.57
CA PHE A 336 14.75 -12.91 -8.00
C PHE A 336 13.50 -12.19 -8.50
N GLY A 337 12.36 -12.35 -7.82
CA GLY A 337 11.11 -11.68 -8.14
C GLY A 337 11.24 -10.15 -8.09
N VAL A 338 11.88 -9.61 -7.04
CA VAL A 338 12.14 -8.16 -6.91
C VAL A 338 12.98 -7.65 -8.08
N VAL A 339 14.08 -8.32 -8.43
CA VAL A 339 14.94 -7.93 -9.55
C VAL A 339 14.18 -7.97 -10.86
N LEU A 340 13.39 -9.02 -11.09
CA LEU A 340 12.60 -9.20 -12.31
C LEU A 340 11.52 -8.11 -12.46
N ILE A 341 10.84 -7.77 -11.37
CA ILE A 341 9.84 -6.69 -11.32
C ILE A 341 10.52 -5.34 -11.63
N LEU A 342 11.58 -4.99 -10.89
CA LEU A 342 12.27 -3.71 -11.08
C LEU A 342 12.88 -3.58 -12.48
N ALA A 343 13.50 -4.64 -13.01
CA ALA A 343 14.01 -4.67 -14.37
C ALA A 343 12.88 -4.43 -15.38
N GLY A 344 11.73 -5.09 -15.21
CA GLY A 344 10.56 -4.89 -16.07
C GLY A 344 10.04 -3.44 -16.05
N LEU A 345 9.89 -2.85 -14.87
CA LEU A 345 9.45 -1.45 -14.75
C LEU A 345 10.45 -0.47 -15.38
N VAL A 346 11.76 -0.71 -15.19
CA VAL A 346 12.80 0.11 -15.81
C VAL A 346 12.75 -0.02 -17.33
N MET A 347 12.60 -1.23 -17.88
CA MET A 347 12.54 -1.43 -19.33
C MET A 347 11.30 -0.77 -19.95
N ILE A 348 10.13 -0.93 -19.33
CA ILE A 348 8.91 -0.23 -19.73
C ILE A 348 9.14 1.29 -19.74
N SER A 349 9.75 1.84 -18.69
CA SER A 349 10.04 3.28 -18.62
C SER A 349 10.99 3.76 -19.74
N GLN A 350 12.00 2.97 -20.11
CA GLN A 350 12.93 3.30 -21.19
C GLN A 350 12.21 3.37 -22.53
N PHE A 351 11.37 2.37 -22.83
CA PHE A 351 10.59 2.35 -24.07
C PHE A 351 9.56 3.48 -24.13
N LEU A 352 8.91 3.81 -23.02
CA LEU A 352 8.02 4.96 -22.92
C LEU A 352 8.75 6.31 -23.10
N GLU A 353 10.06 6.34 -22.86
CA GLU A 353 10.92 7.49 -23.14
C GLU A 353 11.52 7.48 -24.56
N GLY A 354 11.18 6.49 -25.39
CA GLY A 354 11.75 6.33 -26.73
C GLY A 354 13.22 5.85 -26.73
N LYS A 355 13.69 5.27 -25.62
CA LYS A 355 15.08 4.80 -25.46
C LYS A 355 15.15 3.28 -25.63
N TYR A 356 15.76 2.83 -26.72
CA TYR A 356 15.83 1.42 -27.10
C TYR A 356 17.20 0.77 -26.92
N GLN A 357 18.15 1.47 -26.29
CA GLN A 357 19.53 1.02 -26.15
C GLN A 357 19.65 -0.30 -25.38
N LEU A 358 18.80 -0.51 -24.36
CA LEU A 358 18.81 -1.70 -23.51
C LEU A 358 17.80 -2.78 -23.96
N ARG A 359 17.25 -2.69 -25.19
CA ARG A 359 16.20 -3.62 -25.65
C ARG A 359 16.60 -5.10 -25.59
N PHE A 360 17.89 -5.41 -25.68
CA PHE A 360 18.40 -6.77 -25.58
C PHE A 360 18.21 -7.40 -24.19
N VAL A 361 17.98 -6.59 -23.14
CA VAL A 361 17.64 -7.07 -21.80
C VAL A 361 16.29 -7.80 -21.79
N GLU A 362 15.39 -7.48 -22.72
CA GLU A 362 14.10 -8.18 -22.86
C GLU A 362 14.26 -9.64 -23.29
N VAL A 363 15.34 -9.97 -24.01
CA VAL A 363 15.59 -11.33 -24.52
C VAL A 363 15.66 -12.36 -23.38
N PRO A 364 16.45 -12.14 -22.31
CA PRO A 364 16.39 -13.01 -21.13
C PRO A 364 15.25 -12.65 -20.17
N ARG A 365 14.84 -11.38 -20.06
CA ARG A 365 13.86 -10.94 -19.05
C ARG A 365 12.45 -11.47 -19.30
N VAL A 366 11.95 -11.44 -20.55
CA VAL A 366 10.58 -11.91 -20.84
C VAL A 366 10.45 -13.42 -20.59
N PRO A 367 11.35 -14.28 -21.07
CA PRO A 367 11.30 -15.70 -20.71
C PRO A 367 11.40 -15.95 -19.21
N ALA A 368 12.29 -15.22 -18.50
CA ALA A 368 12.39 -15.32 -17.05
C ALA A 368 11.09 -14.91 -16.34
N LEU A 369 10.43 -13.86 -16.81
CA LEU A 369 9.12 -13.42 -16.32
C LEU A 369 8.06 -14.52 -16.49
N LEU A 370 7.95 -15.07 -17.69
CA LEU A 370 6.98 -16.11 -17.99
C LEU A 370 7.25 -17.40 -17.21
N TRP A 371 8.52 -17.82 -17.12
CA TRP A 371 8.92 -18.97 -16.31
C TRP A 371 8.55 -18.77 -14.84
N PHE A 372 8.88 -17.61 -14.26
CA PHE A 372 8.59 -17.35 -12.85
C PHE A 372 7.10 -17.23 -12.57
N LEU A 373 6.33 -16.63 -13.49
CA LEU A 373 4.86 -16.68 -13.43
C LEU A 373 4.34 -18.12 -13.39
N THR A 374 4.86 -19.00 -14.24
CA THR A 374 4.50 -20.42 -14.23
C THR A 374 4.88 -21.09 -12.91
N VAL A 375 6.09 -20.84 -12.39
CA VAL A 375 6.52 -21.36 -11.09
C VAL A 375 5.54 -20.94 -10.00
N LEU A 376 5.26 -19.64 -9.88
CA LEU A 376 4.32 -19.11 -8.89
C LEU A 376 2.90 -19.66 -9.09
N TRP A 377 2.48 -19.93 -10.32
CA TRP A 377 1.17 -20.49 -10.63
C TRP A 377 1.02 -21.93 -10.15
N THR A 378 2.11 -22.69 -10.21
CA THR A 378 2.18 -24.10 -9.81
C THR A 378 2.61 -24.31 -8.35
N LEU A 379 2.91 -23.24 -7.61
CA LEU A 379 3.27 -23.38 -6.20
C LEU A 379 2.06 -23.88 -5.41
N PRO A 380 2.19 -24.98 -4.66
CA PRO A 380 1.11 -25.46 -3.81
C PRO A 380 0.85 -24.42 -2.74
N ILE A 381 -0.42 -24.04 -2.57
CA ILE A 381 -0.80 -23.02 -1.60
C ILE A 381 -1.34 -23.73 -0.37
N SER A 382 -0.66 -23.54 0.77
CA SER A 382 -1.23 -23.94 2.05
C SER A 382 -2.16 -22.84 2.58
N THR A 383 -3.37 -23.21 2.97
CA THR A 383 -4.30 -22.31 3.67
C THR A 383 -4.71 -22.92 5.00
N GLN A 384 -4.92 -22.07 5.99
CA GLN A 384 -5.40 -22.47 7.31
C GLN A 384 -6.81 -21.94 7.47
N VAL A 385 -7.75 -22.84 7.78
CA VAL A 385 -9.11 -22.49 8.16
C VAL A 385 -9.24 -22.78 9.65
N SER A 386 -9.54 -21.73 10.43
CA SER A 386 -9.75 -21.85 11.87
C SER A 386 -11.24 -21.70 12.16
N GLN A 387 -11.79 -22.59 12.98
CA GLN A 387 -13.19 -22.52 13.39
C GLN A 387 -13.31 -22.61 14.89
N ARG A 388 -14.26 -21.84 15.43
CA ARG A 388 -14.66 -21.87 16.83
C ARG A 388 -16.07 -22.41 16.97
N MET A 389 -16.27 -23.23 17.97
CA MET A 389 -17.54 -23.88 18.27
C MET A 389 -17.83 -23.76 19.76
N ASP A 390 -19.01 -23.24 20.09
CA ASP A 390 -19.51 -23.23 21.47
C ASP A 390 -20.09 -24.61 21.80
N VAL A 391 -19.60 -25.21 22.88
CA VAL A 391 -20.00 -26.55 23.33
C VAL A 391 -20.86 -26.44 24.58
N ALA A 392 -22.04 -27.07 24.53
CA ALA A 392 -23.03 -27.04 25.60
C ALA A 392 -22.59 -27.80 26.85
N LYS A 393 -23.23 -27.47 27.98
CA LYS A 393 -22.97 -28.01 29.31
C LYS A 393 -23.03 -29.55 29.33
N GLY A 394 -21.97 -30.20 29.83
CA GLY A 394 -21.90 -31.65 30.02
C GLY A 394 -21.23 -32.44 28.88
N VAL A 395 -20.91 -31.77 27.76
CA VAL A 395 -20.14 -32.36 26.65
C VAL A 395 -18.68 -31.93 26.81
N SER A 396 -17.87 -32.76 27.46
CA SER A 396 -16.40 -32.63 27.42
C SER A 396 -15.90 -33.54 26.32
N PRO A 397 -15.44 -33.04 25.16
CA PRO A 397 -14.84 -33.91 24.18
C PRO A 397 -13.54 -34.45 24.80
N GLU A 398 -13.46 -35.76 25.03
CA GLU A 398 -12.22 -36.44 25.46
C GLU A 398 -11.21 -36.39 24.30
N ILE A 399 -10.59 -35.23 24.07
CA ILE A 399 -9.58 -35.06 23.03
C ILE A 399 -8.21 -35.27 23.69
N LYS A 400 -7.66 -36.48 23.57
CA LYS A 400 -6.25 -36.73 23.92
C LYS A 400 -5.36 -36.11 22.84
N LEU A 401 -4.91 -34.89 23.08
CA LEU A 401 -4.00 -34.18 22.17
C LEU A 401 -2.59 -34.80 22.28
N SER A 402 -2.12 -35.42 21.19
CA SER A 402 -0.69 -35.62 20.93
C SER A 402 -0.23 -34.65 19.83
N GLU A 403 1.08 -34.38 19.75
CA GLU A 403 1.68 -33.46 18.77
C GLU A 403 1.37 -33.81 17.29
N GLU A 404 0.83 -35.01 17.01
CA GLU A 404 0.33 -35.45 15.70
C GLU A 404 -1.14 -35.86 15.80
N THR A 405 -2.03 -34.91 16.10
CA THR A 405 -3.48 -35.19 16.06
C THR A 405 -3.91 -35.34 14.59
N THR A 406 -4.23 -36.56 14.15
CA THR A 406 -4.80 -36.83 12.81
C THR A 406 -6.31 -36.53 12.78
N LEU A 407 -6.90 -36.30 11.60
CA LEU A 407 -8.36 -36.14 11.42
C LEU A 407 -9.19 -37.24 12.11
N SER A 408 -8.63 -38.44 12.26
CA SER A 408 -9.24 -39.56 12.97
C SER A 408 -9.53 -39.28 14.46
N ALA A 409 -8.92 -38.26 15.07
CA ALA A 409 -9.23 -37.80 16.42
C ALA A 409 -10.47 -36.90 16.47
N LEU A 410 -10.96 -36.44 15.31
CA LEU A 410 -12.16 -35.62 15.14
C LEU A 410 -13.07 -36.32 14.11
N PRO A 411 -13.64 -37.50 14.43
CA PRO A 411 -14.34 -38.35 13.45
C PRO A 411 -15.55 -37.70 12.77
N TRP A 412 -16.08 -36.61 13.33
CA TRP A 412 -17.14 -35.81 12.71
C TRP A 412 -16.66 -34.87 11.59
N LEU A 413 -15.36 -34.61 11.47
CA LEU A 413 -14.78 -33.78 10.41
C LEU A 413 -14.40 -34.56 9.13
N GLU A 414 -14.34 -35.89 9.18
CA GLU A 414 -13.84 -36.72 8.06
C GLU A 414 -14.64 -36.61 6.76
N LYS A 415 -15.97 -36.37 6.82
CA LYS A 415 -16.84 -36.50 5.64
C LYS A 415 -17.02 -35.21 4.82
N PRO A 416 -17.09 -34.00 5.42
CA PRO A 416 -17.30 -32.78 4.63
C PRO A 416 -16.00 -31.97 4.40
N ALA A 417 -14.92 -32.27 5.12
CA ALA A 417 -13.72 -31.43 5.10
C ALA A 417 -12.74 -31.73 3.94
N VAL A 418 -13.02 -32.66 3.03
CA VAL A 418 -12.12 -32.98 1.90
C VAL A 418 -12.37 -32.01 0.74
N LEU A 419 -11.35 -31.24 0.38
CA LEU A 419 -11.39 -30.34 -0.78
C LEU A 419 -10.53 -30.90 -1.90
N ASP A 420 -11.10 -31.12 -3.07
CA ASP A 420 -10.34 -31.48 -4.28
C ASP A 420 -9.42 -32.71 -4.07
N GLY A 421 -9.90 -33.71 -3.34
CA GLY A 421 -9.12 -34.91 -2.99
C GLY A 421 -7.99 -34.68 -1.97
N SER A 422 -7.77 -33.44 -1.51
CA SER A 422 -6.86 -33.12 -0.42
C SER A 422 -7.55 -33.29 0.94
N THR A 423 -6.96 -34.14 1.77
CA THR A 423 -7.38 -34.35 3.15
C THR A 423 -6.69 -33.30 4.04
N PRO A 424 -7.43 -32.45 4.78
CA PRO A 424 -6.80 -31.43 5.61
C PRO A 424 -6.01 -32.06 6.75
N ALA A 425 -4.88 -31.45 7.11
CA ALA A 425 -4.17 -31.79 8.33
C ALA A 425 -4.73 -30.99 9.50
N VAL A 426 -5.05 -31.64 10.62
CA VAL A 426 -5.38 -30.93 11.87
C VAL A 426 -4.09 -30.32 12.40
N GLN A 427 -4.05 -29.00 12.50
CA GLN A 427 -2.85 -28.28 12.91
C GLN A 427 -2.88 -27.91 14.39
N GLN A 428 -4.05 -27.53 14.91
CA GLN A 428 -4.22 -27.16 16.30
C GLN A 428 -5.66 -27.41 16.74
N VAL A 429 -5.84 -27.85 17.98
CA VAL A 429 -7.14 -27.91 18.66
C VAL A 429 -6.93 -27.35 20.06
N THR A 430 -7.73 -26.36 20.45
CA THR A 430 -7.64 -25.65 21.74
C THR A 430 -9.00 -25.65 22.39
N TRP A 431 -9.07 -26.07 23.65
CA TRP A 431 -10.27 -25.98 24.48
C TRP A 431 -10.15 -24.80 25.44
N HIS A 432 -11.14 -23.92 25.42
CA HIS A 432 -11.26 -22.76 26.31
C HIS A 432 -12.45 -22.99 27.25
N PRO A 433 -12.22 -23.46 28.48
CA PRO A 433 -13.30 -23.60 29.46
C PRO A 433 -13.82 -22.23 29.89
N ASP A 434 -15.14 -22.02 29.85
CA ASP A 434 -15.81 -20.79 30.29
C ASP A 434 -17.01 -21.11 31.21
N GLY A 435 -16.71 -21.38 32.48
CA GLY A 435 -17.71 -21.70 33.49
C GLY A 435 -18.46 -23.01 33.20
N GLU A 436 -19.78 -22.93 32.95
CA GLU A 436 -20.64 -24.10 32.67
C GLU A 436 -20.66 -24.50 31.18
N GLN A 437 -19.99 -23.72 30.31
CA GLN A 437 -19.82 -23.96 28.88
C GLN A 437 -18.33 -23.99 28.54
N GLY A 438 -17.98 -24.34 27.30
CA GLY A 438 -16.62 -24.06 26.82
C GLY A 438 -16.56 -23.98 25.30
N GLN A 439 -15.47 -23.41 24.81
CA GLN A 439 -15.25 -23.21 23.38
C GLN A 439 -14.19 -24.16 22.87
N LEU A 440 -14.49 -24.87 21.79
CA LEU A 440 -13.52 -25.64 21.04
C LEU A 440 -13.08 -24.83 19.82
N GLU A 441 -11.81 -24.50 19.73
CA GLU A 441 -11.18 -23.90 18.56
C GLU A 441 -10.31 -24.93 17.87
N TYR A 442 -10.48 -25.14 16.57
CA TYR A 442 -9.57 -25.99 15.79
C TYR A 442 -9.16 -25.33 14.48
N THR A 443 -7.93 -25.59 14.07
CA THR A 443 -7.32 -25.08 12.84
C THR A 443 -6.96 -26.24 11.93
N LEU A 444 -7.53 -26.24 10.74
CA LEU A 444 -7.23 -27.20 9.68
C LEU A 444 -6.34 -26.55 8.63
N ARG A 445 -5.31 -27.27 8.21
CA ARG A 445 -4.43 -26.87 7.11
C ARG A 445 -4.79 -27.67 5.86
N TYR A 446 -5.06 -26.95 4.77
CA TYR A 446 -5.30 -27.50 3.45
C TYR A 446 -4.10 -27.24 2.55
N GLU A 447 -3.71 -28.22 1.74
CA GLU A 447 -2.73 -28.03 0.67
C GLU A 447 -3.45 -28.14 -0.68
N LEU A 448 -3.53 -27.01 -1.38
CA LEU A 448 -4.22 -26.91 -2.67
C LEU A 448 -3.21 -26.92 -3.81
N SER A 449 -3.57 -27.59 -4.90
CA SER A 449 -2.67 -27.86 -6.02
C SER A 449 -2.39 -26.64 -6.91
N SER A 450 -3.27 -25.61 -6.93
CA SER A 450 -3.13 -24.45 -7.81
C SER A 450 -3.80 -23.15 -7.31
N PHE A 451 -3.42 -22.00 -7.89
CA PHE A 451 -3.89 -20.65 -7.52
C PHE A 451 -5.39 -20.36 -7.81
N PRO A 452 -5.98 -20.74 -8.97
CA PRO A 452 -7.40 -20.42 -9.28
C PRO A 452 -8.41 -21.18 -8.41
N GLU A 453 -8.06 -22.39 -8.01
CA GLU A 453 -8.89 -23.26 -7.15
C GLU A 453 -8.99 -22.71 -5.72
N HIS A 454 -8.09 -21.81 -5.33
CA HIS A 454 -7.93 -21.32 -3.97
C HIS A 454 -9.17 -20.59 -3.40
N VAL A 455 -9.75 -19.64 -4.13
CA VAL A 455 -10.82 -18.78 -3.58
C VAL A 455 -12.15 -19.53 -3.46
N ALA A 456 -12.52 -20.29 -4.48
CA ALA A 456 -13.75 -21.09 -4.48
C ALA A 456 -13.67 -22.24 -3.46
N ASN A 457 -12.50 -22.87 -3.34
CA ASN A 457 -12.32 -24.01 -2.43
C ASN A 457 -12.24 -23.55 -0.97
N ILE A 458 -11.65 -22.40 -0.64
CA ILE A 458 -11.65 -21.88 0.74
C ILE A 458 -13.06 -21.61 1.27
N ILE A 459 -13.90 -20.94 0.48
CA ILE A 459 -15.29 -20.67 0.87
C ILE A 459 -16.05 -21.98 1.05
N SER A 460 -15.85 -22.93 0.11
CA SER A 460 -16.45 -24.25 0.19
C SER A 460 -15.96 -25.04 1.41
N ALA A 461 -14.67 -24.94 1.76
CA ALA A 461 -14.06 -25.56 2.94
C ALA A 461 -14.71 -25.07 4.21
N ARG A 462 -14.79 -23.74 4.34
CA ARG A 462 -15.37 -23.09 5.51
C ARG A 462 -16.84 -23.47 5.66
N ASN A 463 -17.61 -23.40 4.59
CA ASN A 463 -19.03 -23.80 4.62
C ASN A 463 -19.20 -25.27 5.00
N ALA A 464 -18.35 -26.16 4.48
CA ALA A 464 -18.41 -27.58 4.80
C ALA A 464 -18.00 -27.85 6.27
N LEU A 465 -17.04 -27.10 6.80
CA LEU A 465 -16.64 -27.16 8.22
C LEU A 465 -17.71 -26.60 9.15
N GLU A 466 -18.34 -25.48 8.79
CA GLU A 466 -19.50 -24.91 9.49
C GLU A 466 -20.66 -25.91 9.53
N GLU A 467 -20.96 -26.56 8.40
CA GLU A 467 -21.99 -27.60 8.33
C GLU A 467 -21.64 -28.83 9.18
N SER A 468 -20.40 -29.34 9.09
CA SER A 468 -19.93 -30.48 9.90
C SER A 468 -20.08 -30.23 11.40
N SER A 469 -19.71 -29.01 11.82
CA SER A 469 -19.78 -28.58 13.22
C SER A 469 -21.22 -28.49 13.70
N ARG A 470 -22.11 -27.95 12.86
CA ARG A 470 -23.53 -27.84 13.16
C ARG A 470 -24.18 -29.20 13.30
N VAL A 471 -23.88 -30.14 12.40
CA VAL A 471 -24.41 -31.51 12.44
C VAL A 471 -23.94 -32.21 13.73
N TRP A 472 -22.65 -32.12 14.06
CA TRP A 472 -22.14 -32.73 15.30
C TRP A 472 -22.80 -32.13 16.56
N LEU A 473 -22.95 -30.80 16.64
CA LEU A 473 -23.63 -30.16 17.76
C LEU A 473 -25.08 -30.63 17.91
N GLN A 474 -25.78 -30.87 16.79
CA GLN A 474 -27.14 -31.41 16.82
C GLN A 474 -27.21 -32.87 17.27
N GLU A 475 -26.16 -33.67 17.04
CA GLU A 475 -26.10 -35.06 17.51
C GLU A 475 -25.74 -35.18 19.01
N GLN A 476 -25.17 -34.14 19.61
CA GLN A 476 -24.78 -34.10 21.03
C GLN A 476 -25.83 -33.46 21.96
N LEU A 477 -26.85 -32.80 21.40
CA LEU A 477 -28.00 -32.22 22.10
C LEU A 477 -29.19 -33.18 22.08
#